data_AF-A0A4Q6GXY6-F1
#
_entry.id   AF-A0A4Q6GXY6-F1
#
_cell.length_a   1.000
_cell.length_b   1.000
_cell.length_c   1.000
_cell.angle_alpha   90.00
_cell.angle_beta   90.00
_cell.angle_gamma   90.00
#
_symmetry.space_group_name_H-M   'P 1'
#
loop_
_entity.id
_entity.type
_entity.pdbx_description
1 polymer ?
#
loop_
_entity_poly.entity_id
_entity_poly.type
_entity_poly.pdbx_seq_one_letter_code
_entity_poly.pdbx_strand_id
1 'polypeptide(L)'
;MNALKVVLLALLVSPCIAMANDDAAPASSVSLPGVMTTAGHKFANYCNDDAFELAADQGALAKKCAKLLARWQAEATMRIERSHNPRLVAVLTPVDSGAKLPFDTVAALRGDPFAGF
;
A
#
# COMPACT_ATOMS: atom_id res chain seq x y z
N MET A 1 33.77 -20.07 -62.93
CA MET A 1 34.34 -19.76 -61.59
C MET A 1 33.37 -18.89 -60.78
N ASN A 2 32.11 -19.33 -60.60
CA ASN A 2 31.08 -18.51 -59.95
C ASN A 2 30.45 -19.18 -58.70
N ALA A 3 30.76 -20.46 -58.42
CA ALA A 3 30.19 -21.17 -57.28
C ALA A 3 30.85 -20.82 -55.94
N LEU A 4 32.07 -20.28 -55.96
CA LEU A 4 32.84 -20.01 -54.73
C LEU A 4 32.36 -18.74 -53.98
N LYS A 5 31.72 -17.79 -54.66
CA LYS A 5 31.27 -16.52 -54.06
C LYS A 5 29.97 -16.65 -53.27
N VAL A 6 29.16 -17.68 -53.53
CA VAL A 6 27.86 -17.85 -52.87
C VAL A 6 28.02 -18.45 -51.47
N VAL A 7 29.06 -19.25 -51.23
CA VAL A 7 29.30 -19.88 -49.93
C VAL A 7 29.76 -18.85 -48.87
N LEU A 8 30.41 -17.76 -49.29
CA LEU A 8 30.91 -16.74 -48.35
C LEU A 8 29.81 -15.83 -47.77
N LEU A 9 28.64 -15.74 -48.40
CA LEU A 9 27.52 -14.93 -47.89
C LEU A 9 26.65 -15.66 -46.86
N ALA A 10 26.74 -16.99 -46.77
CA ALA A 10 25.94 -17.78 -45.84
C ALA A 10 26.48 -17.79 -44.39
N LEU A 11 27.71 -17.31 -44.17
CA LEU A 11 28.31 -17.21 -42.82
C LEU A 11 28.04 -15.87 -42.13
N LEU A 12 27.45 -14.89 -42.82
CA LEU A 12 27.11 -13.57 -42.25
C LEU A 12 25.70 -13.51 -41.66
N VAL A 13 24.86 -14.51 -41.91
CA VAL A 13 23.63 -14.71 -41.15
C VAL A 13 23.99 -15.58 -39.96
N SER A 14 24.89 -15.06 -39.13
CA SER A 14 25.01 -15.45 -37.73
C SER A 14 23.68 -15.06 -37.10
N PRO A 15 22.79 -16.00 -36.76
CA PRO A 15 21.79 -15.66 -35.78
C PRO A 15 22.59 -15.54 -34.49
N CYS A 16 22.93 -14.30 -34.14
CA CYS A 16 22.96 -13.93 -32.74
C CYS A 16 21.56 -14.21 -32.22
N ILE A 17 21.29 -15.49 -31.92
CA ILE A 17 20.36 -15.88 -30.89
C ILE A 17 21.06 -15.39 -29.62
N ALA A 18 21.03 -14.07 -29.42
CA ALA A 18 20.96 -13.55 -28.08
C ALA A 18 19.82 -14.35 -27.48
N MET A 19 20.19 -15.29 -26.60
CA MET A 19 19.27 -15.77 -25.62
C MET A 19 18.80 -14.52 -24.91
N ALA A 20 17.68 -13.97 -25.37
CA ALA A 20 16.70 -13.41 -24.49
C ALA A 20 16.41 -14.56 -23.53
N ASN A 21 17.23 -14.66 -22.49
CA ASN A 21 16.77 -15.21 -21.25
C ASN A 21 15.54 -14.36 -20.94
N ASP A 22 14.37 -14.91 -21.26
CA ASP A 22 13.23 -14.88 -20.36
C ASP A 22 13.69 -15.51 -19.01
N ASP A 23 14.72 -14.93 -18.39
CA ASP A 23 14.61 -14.58 -17.00
C ASP A 23 13.47 -13.56 -16.97
N ALA A 24 12.26 -14.11 -17.03
CA ALA A 24 11.17 -13.64 -16.22
C ALA A 24 11.73 -13.60 -14.79
N ALA A 25 12.52 -12.55 -14.50
CA ALA A 25 12.75 -12.06 -13.18
C ALA A 25 11.36 -12.12 -12.56
N PRO A 26 11.14 -12.90 -11.50
CA PRO A 26 9.82 -13.06 -10.95
C PRO A 26 9.34 -11.64 -10.73
N ALA A 27 8.37 -11.21 -11.54
CA ALA A 27 7.79 -9.88 -11.45
C ALA A 27 7.27 -9.89 -10.03
N SER A 28 8.08 -9.32 -9.15
CA SER A 28 7.98 -9.55 -7.71
C SER A 28 6.77 -8.74 -7.37
N SER A 29 5.62 -9.39 -7.46
CA SER A 29 4.32 -8.74 -7.49
C SER A 29 4.26 -7.98 -6.20
N VAL A 30 4.43 -6.66 -6.31
CA VAL A 30 4.51 -5.79 -5.14
C VAL A 30 3.16 -5.90 -4.48
N SER A 31 3.10 -6.68 -3.39
CA SER A 31 1.85 -6.94 -2.70
C SER A 31 1.42 -5.67 -1.98
N LEU A 32 0.35 -5.07 -2.47
CA LEU A 32 -0.23 -3.88 -1.89
C LEU A 32 -1.19 -4.26 -0.74
N PRO A 33 -1.14 -3.56 0.40
CA PRO A 33 -2.10 -3.79 1.47
C PRO A 33 -3.52 -3.45 1.01
N GLY A 34 -4.50 -4.30 1.35
CA GLY A 34 -5.91 -4.04 1.03
C GLY A 34 -6.54 -2.87 1.82
N VAL A 35 -5.83 -2.31 2.79
CA VAL A 35 -6.30 -1.17 3.60
C VAL A 35 -5.57 0.09 3.18
N MET A 36 -6.32 1.09 2.71
CA MET A 36 -5.77 2.39 2.39
C MET A 36 -5.44 3.17 3.67
N THR A 37 -4.19 3.61 3.81
CA THR A 37 -3.72 4.45 4.93
C THR A 37 -3.18 5.79 4.43
N THR A 38 -2.83 6.67 5.35
CA THR A 38 -2.14 7.93 5.02
C THR A 38 -0.85 7.73 4.24
N ALA A 39 -0.06 6.69 4.56
CA ALA A 39 1.11 6.33 3.76
C ALA A 39 0.72 5.76 2.38
N GLY A 40 -0.36 4.98 2.30
CA GLY A 40 -0.88 4.48 1.03
C GLY A 40 -1.32 5.57 0.07
N HIS A 41 -2.01 6.60 0.55
CA HIS A 41 -2.35 7.77 -0.27
C HIS A 41 -1.12 8.51 -0.79
N LYS A 42 -0.08 8.64 0.05
CA LYS A 42 1.19 9.25 -0.39
C LYS A 42 1.88 8.38 -1.43
N PHE A 43 1.88 7.07 -1.25
CA PHE A 43 2.43 6.15 -2.25
C PHE A 43 1.70 6.31 -3.59
N ALA A 44 0.37 6.23 -3.61
CA ALA A 44 -0.43 6.35 -4.83
C ALA A 44 -0.22 7.69 -5.57
N ASN A 45 -0.02 8.79 -4.83
CA ASN A 45 0.17 10.11 -5.42
C ASN A 45 1.58 10.36 -5.97
N TYR A 46 2.60 9.71 -5.40
CA TYR A 46 4.02 9.98 -5.74
C TYR A 46 4.70 8.88 -6.53
N CYS A 47 4.12 7.68 -6.55
CA CYS A 47 4.70 6.48 -7.14
C CYS A 47 3.79 5.98 -8.25
N ASN A 48 3.69 6.77 -9.32
CA ASN A 48 3.00 6.40 -10.56
C ASN A 48 3.99 6.44 -11.73
N ASP A 49 3.60 5.82 -12.84
CA ASP A 49 4.48 5.67 -14.00
C ASP A 49 4.88 7.03 -14.58
N ASP A 50 3.94 7.98 -14.66
CA ASP A 50 4.19 9.36 -15.10
C ASP A 50 5.29 10.05 -14.27
N ALA A 51 5.29 9.87 -12.94
CA ALA A 51 6.31 10.45 -12.06
C ALA A 51 7.67 9.78 -12.26
N PHE A 52 7.73 8.50 -12.61
CA PHE A 52 8.96 7.81 -12.96
C PHE A 52 9.51 8.26 -14.33
N GLU A 53 8.62 8.51 -15.30
CA GLU A 53 9.02 9.02 -16.61
C GLU A 53 9.58 10.45 -16.53
N LEU A 54 8.98 11.29 -15.67
CA LEU A 54 9.37 12.70 -15.51
C LEU A 54 10.49 12.93 -14.50
N ALA A 55 10.87 11.93 -13.71
CA ALA A 55 11.88 12.10 -12.66
C ALA A 55 13.29 12.26 -13.22
N ALA A 56 14.00 13.30 -12.77
CA ALA A 56 15.42 13.49 -13.06
C ALA A 56 16.31 12.36 -12.49
N ASP A 57 15.88 11.73 -11.39
CA ASP A 57 16.55 10.57 -10.80
C ASP A 57 15.52 9.50 -10.39
N GLN A 58 15.34 8.52 -11.28
CA GLN A 58 14.45 7.39 -11.08
C GLN A 58 14.89 6.50 -9.91
N GLY A 59 16.20 6.39 -9.64
CA GLY A 59 16.74 5.58 -8.55
C GLY A 59 16.41 6.18 -7.18
N ALA A 60 16.51 7.49 -7.03
CA ALA A 60 16.07 8.19 -5.83
C ALA A 60 14.55 8.07 -5.61
N LEU A 61 13.76 8.18 -6.69
CA LEU A 61 12.31 8.03 -6.61
C LEU A 61 11.91 6.60 -6.23
N ALA A 62 12.55 5.57 -6.81
CA ALA A 62 12.35 4.18 -6.43
C ALA A 62 12.61 3.92 -4.95
N LYS A 63 13.72 4.45 -4.40
CA LYS A 63 14.04 4.33 -2.96
C LYS A 63 12.97 4.99 -2.08
N LYS A 64 12.47 6.15 -2.50
CA LYS A 64 11.39 6.86 -1.79
C LYS A 64 10.09 6.05 -1.81
N CYS A 65 9.74 5.48 -2.96
CA CYS A 65 8.57 4.63 -3.13
C CYS A 65 8.66 3.36 -2.30
N ALA A 66 9.81 2.69 -2.27
CA ALA A 66 10.06 1.54 -1.40
C ALA A 66 9.85 1.88 0.09
N LYS A 67 10.35 3.05 0.53
CA LYS A 67 10.16 3.51 1.92
C LYS A 67 8.68 3.81 2.25
N LEU A 68 7.95 4.41 1.31
CA LEU A 68 6.52 4.67 1.46
C LEU A 68 5.71 3.38 1.50
N LEU A 69 6.04 2.41 0.64
CA LEU A 69 5.41 1.09 0.60
C LEU A 69 5.61 0.33 1.93
N ALA A 70 6.85 0.27 2.42
CA ALA A 70 7.15 -0.39 3.70
C ALA A 70 6.38 0.26 4.87
N ARG A 71 6.28 1.59 4.88
CA ARG A 71 5.49 2.32 5.87
C ARG A 71 3.99 2.02 5.75
N TRP A 72 3.47 1.97 4.52
CA TRP A 72 2.07 1.63 4.28
C TRP A 72 1.75 0.21 4.76
N GLN A 73 2.62 -0.76 4.47
CA GLN A 73 2.46 -2.13 4.98
C GLN A 73 2.42 -2.17 6.51
N ALA A 74 3.34 -1.47 7.20
CA ALA A 74 3.32 -1.39 8.65
C ALA A 74 2.03 -0.74 9.21
N GLU A 75 1.59 0.37 8.61
CA GLU A 75 0.35 1.05 9.02
C GLU A 75 -0.90 0.17 8.79
N ALA A 76 -0.94 -0.57 7.68
CA ALA A 76 -2.03 -1.47 7.36
C ALA A 76 -2.10 -2.65 8.34
N THR A 77 -0.97 -3.27 8.66
CA THR A 77 -0.89 -4.36 9.65
C THR A 77 -1.41 -3.90 11.02
N MET A 78 -0.95 -2.74 11.51
CA MET A 78 -1.42 -2.19 12.79
C MET A 78 -2.94 -1.93 12.80
N ARG A 79 -3.52 -1.49 11.67
CA ARG A 79 -4.98 -1.29 11.57
C ARG A 79 -5.73 -2.62 11.61
N ILE A 80 -5.25 -3.63 10.90
CA ILE A 80 -5.85 -4.97 10.90
C ILE A 80 -5.81 -5.56 12.30
N GLU A 81 -4.66 -5.54 12.97
CA GLU A 81 -4.49 -6.02 14.35
C GLU A 81 -5.41 -5.29 15.33
N ARG A 82 -5.54 -3.96 15.20
CA ARG A 82 -6.46 -3.17 16.02
C ARG A 82 -7.92 -3.57 15.79
N SER A 83 -8.31 -3.80 14.54
CA SER A 83 -9.68 -4.20 14.20
C SER A 83 -10.02 -5.62 14.68
N HIS A 84 -9.03 -6.52 14.72
CA HIS A 84 -9.18 -7.88 15.20
C HIS A 84 -9.01 -8.00 16.72
N ASN A 85 -8.76 -6.90 17.44
CA ASN A 85 -8.68 -6.92 18.89
C ASN A 85 -10.09 -6.78 19.50
N PRO A 86 -10.67 -7.86 20.08
CA PRO A 86 -12.05 -7.85 20.57
C PRO A 86 -12.28 -6.86 21.73
N ARG A 87 -11.22 -6.46 22.45
CA ARG A 87 -11.32 -5.49 23.54
C ARG A 87 -11.58 -4.06 23.07
N LEU A 88 -11.20 -3.72 21.83
CA LEU A 88 -11.41 -2.38 21.27
C LEU A 88 -12.75 -2.27 20.52
N VAL A 89 -13.23 -3.38 19.95
CA VAL A 89 -14.56 -3.43 19.30
C VAL A 89 -15.68 -3.14 20.30
N ALA A 90 -15.53 -3.58 21.56
CA ALA A 90 -16.52 -3.37 22.62
C ALA A 90 -16.69 -1.90 23.06
N VAL A 91 -15.77 -0.99 22.72
CA VAL A 91 -15.79 0.41 23.20
C VAL A 91 -16.48 1.36 22.22
N LEU A 92 -16.62 0.99 20.94
CA LEU A 92 -17.10 1.87 19.88
C LEU A 92 -18.53 1.59 19.41
N THR A 93 -19.23 0.61 19.98
CA THR A 93 -20.67 0.50 19.76
C THR A 93 -21.36 1.63 20.54
N PRO A 94 -22.08 2.57 19.89
CA PRO A 94 -22.99 3.42 20.63
C PRO A 94 -23.96 2.48 21.35
N VAL A 95 -23.93 2.52 22.69
CA VAL A 95 -24.95 1.89 23.53
C VAL A 95 -26.29 2.32 22.95
N ASP A 96 -27.05 1.34 22.46
CA ASP A 96 -28.42 1.53 22.01
C ASP A 96 -29.15 2.43 23.01
N SER A 97 -29.85 3.42 22.47
CA SER A 97 -30.61 4.44 23.19
C SER A 97 -31.82 3.82 23.90
N GLY A 98 -31.53 3.02 24.93
CA GLY A 98 -32.47 2.22 25.69
C GLY A 98 -31.87 1.58 26.95
N ALA A 99 -30.60 1.86 27.28
CA ALA A 99 -30.05 1.46 28.57
C ALA A 99 -30.73 2.25 29.70
N LYS A 100 -31.69 1.61 30.36
CA LYS A 100 -32.27 2.05 31.63
C LYS A 100 -31.20 1.89 32.71
N LEU A 101 -30.25 2.83 32.75
CA LEU A 101 -29.26 2.89 33.81
C LEU A 101 -30.00 3.26 35.12
N PRO A 102 -29.82 2.51 36.21
CA PRO A 102 -30.52 2.76 37.48
C PRO A 102 -30.10 4.05 38.19
N PHE A 103 -29.13 4.78 37.62
CA PHE A 103 -28.65 6.05 38.14
C PHE A 103 -28.59 7.03 36.97
N ASP A 104 -29.71 7.70 36.74
CA ASP A 104 -29.77 8.87 35.88
C ASP A 104 -29.01 10.01 36.60
N THR A 105 -27.68 10.03 36.41
CA THR A 105 -26.77 11.01 37.03
C THR A 105 -27.09 12.44 36.59
N VAL A 106 -27.77 12.61 35.46
CA VAL A 106 -28.22 13.91 34.96
C VAL A 106 -29.52 14.36 35.65
N ALA A 107 -30.40 13.41 36.02
CA ALA A 107 -31.56 13.73 36.85
C ALA A 107 -31.18 14.09 38.30
N ALA A 108 -30.16 13.44 38.87
CA ALA A 108 -29.66 13.78 40.21
C ALA A 108 -29.11 15.22 40.28
N LEU A 109 -28.38 15.68 39.26
CA LEU A 109 -27.82 17.04 39.22
C LEU A 109 -28.85 18.15 38.94
N ARG A 110 -29.99 17.84 38.32
CA ARG A 110 -31.08 18.84 38.13
C ARG A 110 -31.95 19.03 39.36
N GLY A 111 -31.91 18.09 40.32
CA GLY A 111 -32.71 18.13 41.53
C GLY A 111 -32.03 18.84 42.71
N ASP A 112 -30.74 19.19 42.61
CA ASP A 112 -30.01 19.80 43.72
C ASP A 112 -30.28 21.32 43.81
N PRO A 113 -30.93 21.81 44.87
CA PRO A 113 -31.19 23.24 45.06
C PRO A 113 -29.91 24.04 45.43
N PHE A 114 -28.75 23.38 45.50
CA PHE A 114 -27.47 23.99 45.84
C PHE A 114 -26.47 24.01 44.68
N ALA A 115 -26.86 23.62 43.46
CA ALA A 115 -26.01 23.70 42.25
C ALA A 115 -25.87 25.13 41.69
N GLY A 116 -25.85 26.12 42.58
CA GLY A 116 -25.71 27.53 42.26
C GLY A 116 -25.01 28.26 43.39
N PHE A 117 -23.68 28.11 43.46
CA PHE A 117 -22.73 29.07 44.05
C PHE A 117 -21.46 29.06 43.22
#